data_AF-A0A0K1QA36-F1
#
_entry.id   AF-A0A0K1QA36-F1
#
_cell.length_a   1.000
_cell.length_b   1.000
_cell.length_c   1.000
_cell.angle_alpha   90.00
_cell.angle_beta   90.00
_cell.angle_gamma   90.00
#
_symmetry.space_group_name_H-M   'P 1'
#
loop_
_entity.id
_entity.type
_entity.pdbx_description
1 polymer ?
#
loop_
_entity_poly.entity_id
_entity_poly.type
_entity_poly.pdbx_seq_one_letter_code
_entity_poly.pdbx_strand_id
1 'polypeptide(L)'
;MIRSLRSLLVPASALALSVLAASCNGDGFGSTRGGRRLVVTFVDPDVKTGTRLEPLPLSINTASRFAIQIQALNPDGTPDTEFSRYVRISATPGAVSQFHDEDTDGRNVLLTNGQSGPVNVDLANAFGETYIIASDLGYVPADPNRQPPPACSDGIDNNGNGLIDYPADPGCAFANDDAEEGGTYAEGASPPIYFKLPRIADMRGLRCVQRGGVTDCSGNGATPYPKQQVLIDTGYHEKAAEDGSHFFAFDFSTVVTRLSTDGFYAMDIADGVRTPPFSGFNSVFAFNFSTPPLMRVCDRLQSFGGTASEFFGFTQISYPTWTLEPWDPAARLCLVPEAKLLAPGDISDTNYLLRQSGGLVRVETLLGDNPDAPIRSAMVTPRFGPDDMPCKVGGVVSTPADKTTCDKDPNSGTFQFVPGDDATNCDFNKDGKITFSTGNPESDCSNACTGDTKCTEWSNFKARSTFRITVTDGNNMSAAIQADGTQAGFDAYVNKGVKLRSFAGVLTYFSGGSQYTVEARCDADVVLDLASGPLPTDHACTPGSDPAKTGCTEGYECVPLRSGDNACRKRVPRPPYPDNLEPPPQACVFPRTFLDNNPQ
;
A
#
# COMPACT_ATOMS: atom_id res chain seq x y z
N MET A 1 -55.95 -14.16 62.67
CA MET A 1 -56.50 -15.51 62.89
C MET A 1 -55.34 -16.48 62.59
N ILE A 2 -54.68 -17.06 63.61
CA ILE A 2 -54.84 -18.46 64.08
C ILE A 2 -54.59 -19.44 62.90
N ARG A 3 -53.70 -20.45 62.84
CA ARG A 3 -52.77 -21.21 63.71
C ARG A 3 -51.93 -22.08 62.73
N SER A 4 -50.59 -22.18 62.81
CA SER A 4 -49.81 -23.21 63.53
C SER A 4 -50.01 -24.67 63.06
N LEU A 5 -48.93 -25.29 62.56
CA LEU A 5 -48.49 -26.61 63.02
C LEU A 5 -46.95 -26.67 63.05
N ARG A 6 -46.42 -27.16 64.18
CA ARG A 6 -45.00 -27.33 64.54
C ARG A 6 -44.61 -28.81 64.43
N SER A 7 -43.35 -29.06 64.02
CA SER A 7 -42.49 -30.18 64.44
C SER A 7 -41.17 -30.07 63.64
N LEU A 8 -39.93 -30.19 64.13
CA LEU A 8 -39.30 -30.56 65.41
C LEU A 8 -37.80 -30.08 65.35
N LEU A 9 -37.12 -29.89 66.49
CA LEU A 9 -35.76 -29.34 66.71
C LEU A 9 -34.59 -30.29 66.27
N VAL A 10 -33.52 -29.83 65.56
CA VAL A 10 -32.11 -29.42 65.97
C VAL A 10 -31.08 -30.59 66.05
N PRO A 11 -29.73 -30.46 65.83
CA PRO A 11 -28.91 -29.76 64.79
C PRO A 11 -27.79 -30.67 64.17
N ALA A 12 -27.09 -30.24 63.10
CA ALA A 12 -25.72 -30.72 62.83
C ALA A 12 -24.90 -29.75 61.96
N SER A 13 -23.84 -29.26 62.60
CA SER A 13 -22.56 -28.68 62.17
C SER A 13 -22.20 -28.50 60.68
N ALA A 14 -21.56 -27.35 60.45
CA ALA A 14 -20.94 -26.86 59.23
C ALA A 14 -19.91 -27.80 58.58
N LEU A 15 -19.84 -27.78 57.24
CA LEU A 15 -18.58 -27.84 56.49
C LEU A 15 -18.77 -27.09 55.16
N ALA A 16 -18.03 -25.99 55.00
CA ALA A 16 -17.95 -25.25 53.74
C ALA A 16 -17.14 -26.09 52.73
N LEU A 17 -17.75 -26.43 51.60
CA LEU A 17 -17.07 -27.08 50.49
C LEU A 17 -16.39 -26.00 49.63
N SER A 18 -15.09 -25.83 49.85
CA SER A 18 -14.19 -25.15 48.93
C SER A 18 -14.00 -26.02 47.68
N VAL A 19 -14.51 -25.56 46.54
CA VAL A 19 -14.23 -26.16 45.23
C VAL A 19 -12.79 -25.81 44.85
N LEU A 20 -11.87 -26.73 45.16
CA LEU A 20 -10.49 -26.69 44.67
C LEU A 20 -10.48 -26.97 43.16
N ALA A 21 -9.87 -26.05 42.41
CA ALA A 21 -9.50 -26.26 41.02
C ALA A 21 -8.68 -27.55 40.91
N ALA A 22 -9.08 -28.45 40.01
CA ALA A 22 -8.30 -29.62 39.68
C ALA A 22 -6.97 -29.17 39.07
N SER A 23 -5.91 -29.32 39.86
CA SER A 23 -4.53 -29.29 39.40
C SER A 23 -4.37 -30.30 38.27
N CYS A 24 -3.90 -29.85 37.11
CA CYS A 24 -3.36 -30.72 36.09
C CYS A 24 -2.06 -31.36 36.62
N ASN A 25 -2.19 -32.41 37.43
CA ASN A 25 -1.04 -33.25 37.80
C ASN A 25 -0.69 -34.14 36.61
N GLY A 26 0.51 -33.94 36.08
CA GLY A 26 1.02 -34.57 34.87
C GLY A 26 1.56 -35.98 35.09
N ASP A 27 0.69 -36.99 34.99
CA ASP A 27 1.08 -38.41 34.99
C ASP A 27 0.64 -39.15 33.70
N GLY A 28 0.53 -38.45 32.55
CA GLY A 28 0.07 -39.09 31.31
C GLY A 28 0.59 -38.53 29.99
N PHE A 29 1.21 -37.35 30.00
CA PHE A 29 1.93 -36.80 28.86
C PHE A 29 3.37 -36.61 29.32
N GLY A 30 4.34 -37.18 28.60
CA GLY A 30 5.75 -36.94 28.89
C GLY A 30 5.97 -35.43 28.99
N SER A 31 6.62 -34.96 30.06
CA SER A 31 7.03 -33.56 30.11
C SER A 31 7.90 -33.31 28.88
N THR A 32 7.53 -32.32 28.08
CA THR A 32 8.47 -31.79 27.10
C THR A 32 9.68 -31.36 27.91
N ARG A 33 10.80 -32.09 27.81
CA ARG A 33 12.08 -31.63 28.39
C ARG A 33 12.32 -30.27 27.76
N GLY A 34 12.19 -29.20 28.54
CA GLY A 34 12.43 -27.84 28.06
C GLY A 34 13.87 -27.76 27.54
N GLY A 35 14.11 -27.04 26.46
CA GLY A 35 15.47 -26.60 26.14
C GLY A 35 15.88 -25.46 27.07
N ARG A 36 17.18 -25.12 27.08
CA ARG A 36 17.63 -23.81 27.57
C ARG A 36 16.92 -22.71 26.78
N ARG A 37 16.37 -21.71 27.46
CA ARG A 37 15.62 -20.62 26.83
C ARG A 37 15.76 -19.29 27.54
N LEU A 38 15.57 -18.21 26.80
CA LEU A 38 15.39 -16.89 27.35
C LEU A 38 13.91 -16.63 27.64
N VAL A 39 13.62 -15.86 28.69
CA VAL A 39 12.29 -15.36 29.01
C VAL A 39 12.36 -13.85 29.12
N VAL A 40 11.48 -13.15 28.41
CA VAL A 40 11.34 -11.71 28.46
C VAL A 40 10.05 -11.38 29.21
N THR A 41 10.17 -10.59 30.28
CA THR A 41 9.03 -10.16 31.11
C THR A 41 8.98 -8.64 31.17
N PHE A 42 7.79 -8.08 31.30
CA PHE A 42 7.66 -6.66 31.61
C PHE A 42 7.94 -6.43 33.08
N VAL A 43 8.70 -5.38 33.38
CA VAL A 43 9.05 -5.01 34.77
C VAL A 43 7.80 -4.60 35.54
N ASP A 44 6.90 -3.86 34.88
CA ASP A 44 5.58 -3.52 35.39
C ASP A 44 4.55 -4.54 34.86
N PRO A 45 3.95 -5.38 35.72
CA PRO A 45 2.95 -6.36 35.29
C PRO A 45 1.66 -5.70 34.77
N ASP A 46 1.40 -4.44 35.13
CA ASP A 46 0.22 -3.68 34.72
C ASP A 46 0.51 -2.78 33.50
N VAL A 47 1.67 -2.94 32.85
CA VAL A 47 2.03 -2.16 31.66
C VAL A 47 0.99 -2.33 30.57
N LYS A 48 0.57 -1.22 29.97
CA LYS A 48 -0.42 -1.23 28.90
C LYS A 48 0.23 -1.71 27.60
N THR A 49 -0.02 -2.96 27.23
CA THR A 49 0.40 -3.54 25.95
C THR A 49 -0.70 -3.55 24.89
N GLY A 50 -1.88 -3.01 25.21
CA GLY A 50 -3.07 -3.11 24.36
C GLY A 50 -3.66 -4.53 24.36
N THR A 51 -4.78 -4.69 23.67
CA THR A 51 -5.38 -6.01 23.41
C THR A 51 -5.73 -6.13 21.93
N ARG A 52 -6.10 -7.33 21.48
CA ARG A 52 -6.57 -7.55 20.10
C ARG A 52 -7.77 -6.66 19.72
N LEU A 53 -8.64 -6.33 20.67
CA LEU A 53 -9.83 -5.48 20.45
C LEU A 53 -9.56 -4.00 20.76
N GLU A 54 -8.60 -3.72 21.64
CA GLU A 54 -8.19 -2.36 22.01
C GLU A 54 -6.67 -2.18 21.85
N PRO A 55 -6.18 -2.14 20.61
CA PRO A 55 -4.75 -2.00 20.35
C PRO A 55 -4.25 -0.58 20.62
N LEU A 56 -2.97 -0.47 20.96
CA LEU A 56 -2.24 0.79 21.11
C LEU A 56 -2.20 1.56 19.78
N PRO A 57 -2.12 2.91 19.81
CA PRO A 57 -1.88 3.72 18.62
C PRO A 57 -0.60 3.31 17.88
N LEU A 58 -0.55 3.48 16.57
CA LEU A 58 0.63 3.19 15.74
C LEU A 58 1.88 3.91 16.26
N SER A 59 2.98 3.18 16.39
CA SER A 59 4.28 3.69 16.86
C SER A 59 5.16 4.17 15.69
N ILE A 60 4.64 5.00 14.78
CA ILE A 60 5.38 5.42 13.58
C ILE A 60 6.34 6.56 13.92
N ASN A 61 7.66 6.32 13.85
CA ASN A 61 8.74 7.26 14.17
C ASN A 61 8.74 7.88 15.59
N THR A 62 7.74 7.59 16.43
CA THR A 62 7.71 7.96 17.85
C THR A 62 7.71 6.67 18.64
N ALA A 63 8.84 6.32 19.24
CA ALA A 63 8.99 5.04 19.92
C ALA A 63 8.08 4.94 21.15
N SER A 64 7.49 3.77 21.34
CA SER A 64 6.79 3.37 22.56
C SER A 64 7.77 2.69 23.49
N ARG A 65 7.86 3.14 24.74
CA ARG A 65 8.84 2.64 25.72
C ARG A 65 8.26 1.54 26.58
N PHE A 66 8.96 0.41 26.67
CA PHE A 66 8.62 -0.72 27.54
C PHE A 66 9.83 -1.09 28.41
N ALA A 67 9.63 -1.19 29.72
CA ALA A 67 10.65 -1.70 30.62
C ALA A 67 10.54 -3.23 30.70
N ILE A 68 11.61 -3.93 30.33
CA ILE A 68 11.68 -5.39 30.34
C ILE A 68 12.78 -5.92 31.27
N GLN A 69 12.64 -7.17 31.65
CA GLN A 69 13.67 -7.96 32.30
C GLN A 69 13.81 -9.31 31.59
N ILE A 70 15.05 -9.75 31.44
CA ILE A 70 15.41 -10.96 30.70
C ILE A 70 16.01 -11.96 31.67
N GLN A 71 15.59 -13.22 31.55
CA GLN A 71 16.11 -14.33 32.35
C GLN A 71 16.45 -15.53 31.49
N ALA A 72 17.64 -16.10 31.70
CA ALA A 72 18.05 -17.37 31.14
C ALA A 72 17.57 -18.51 32.05
N LEU A 73 16.91 -19.51 31.47
CA LEU A 73 16.38 -20.67 32.19
C LEU A 73 17.00 -21.97 31.67
N ASN A 74 17.29 -22.86 32.62
CA ASN A 74 17.65 -24.24 32.38
C ASN A 74 16.47 -25.06 31.83
N PRO A 75 16.75 -26.27 31.28
CA PRO A 75 15.73 -27.23 30.84
C PRO A 75 14.62 -27.55 31.85
N ASP A 76 14.92 -27.45 33.15
CA ASP A 76 13.99 -27.69 34.25
C ASP A 76 13.20 -26.44 34.69
N GLY A 77 13.44 -25.30 34.05
CA GLY A 77 12.81 -24.01 34.34
C GLY A 77 13.48 -23.21 35.46
N THR A 78 14.57 -23.71 36.06
CA THR A 78 15.33 -22.95 37.05
C THR A 78 16.20 -21.88 36.37
N PRO A 79 16.52 -20.75 37.02
CA PRO A 79 17.45 -19.76 36.45
C PRO A 79 18.83 -20.36 36.17
N ASP A 80 19.37 -20.14 34.97
CA ASP A 80 20.74 -20.53 34.63
C ASP A 80 21.72 -19.46 35.13
N THR A 81 22.21 -19.62 36.36
CA THR A 81 23.13 -18.69 36.99
C THR A 81 24.54 -18.70 36.40
N GLU A 82 24.86 -19.65 35.51
CA GLU A 82 26.17 -19.70 34.84
C GLU A 82 26.18 -18.84 33.57
N PHE A 83 25.00 -18.44 33.08
CA PHE A 83 24.89 -17.61 31.88
C PHE A 83 25.22 -16.14 32.18
N SER A 84 26.40 -15.70 31.73
CA SER A 84 26.79 -14.28 31.79
C SER A 84 27.33 -13.80 30.44
N ARG A 85 26.42 -13.53 29.49
CA ARG A 85 26.73 -13.09 28.12
C ARG A 85 25.70 -12.08 27.61
N TYR A 86 25.99 -11.45 26.48
CA TYR A 86 25.10 -10.52 25.82
C TYR A 86 24.00 -11.24 25.04
N VAL A 87 22.77 -10.73 25.12
CA VAL A 87 21.63 -11.15 24.30
C VAL A 87 21.17 -10.01 23.41
N ARG A 88 20.86 -10.31 22.15
CA ARG A 88 20.39 -9.35 21.16
C ARG A 88 18.91 -9.07 21.38
N ILE A 89 18.54 -7.80 21.45
CA ILE A 89 17.14 -7.37 21.48
C ILE A 89 16.69 -6.96 20.07
N SER A 90 15.56 -7.51 19.66
CA SER A 90 14.89 -7.19 18.41
C SER A 90 13.38 -7.11 18.61
N ALA A 91 12.65 -6.70 17.57
CA ALA A 91 11.20 -6.71 17.59
C ALA A 91 10.64 -7.06 16.21
N THR A 92 9.54 -7.81 16.20
CA THR A 92 8.88 -8.24 14.97
C THR A 92 7.36 -8.20 15.15
N PRO A 93 6.61 -7.48 14.30
CA PRO A 93 7.07 -6.38 13.44
C PRO A 93 7.50 -5.17 14.28
N GLY A 94 8.58 -4.50 13.90
CA GLY A 94 9.03 -3.28 14.55
C GLY A 94 10.54 -3.09 14.50
N ALA A 95 11.03 -2.09 15.20
CA ALA A 95 12.44 -1.83 15.38
C ALA A 95 12.73 -1.36 16.80
N VAL A 96 13.84 -1.85 17.35
CA VAL A 96 14.34 -1.45 18.67
C VAL A 96 15.44 -0.42 18.50
N SER A 97 15.38 0.65 19.28
CA SER A 97 16.43 1.68 19.31
C SER A 97 17.71 1.15 20.01
N GLN A 98 18.83 1.83 19.82
CA GLN A 98 20.05 1.48 20.57
C GLN A 98 19.91 1.84 22.04
N PHE A 99 20.45 0.99 22.91
CA PHE A 99 20.59 1.23 24.34
C PHE A 99 21.84 2.07 24.62
N HIS A 100 21.85 2.74 25.77
CA HIS A 100 22.93 3.64 26.20
C HIS A 100 23.29 3.43 27.68
N ASP A 101 22.90 2.29 28.25
CA ASP A 101 23.14 1.93 29.64
C ASP A 101 24.45 1.15 29.79
N GLU A 102 25.04 1.10 31.00
CA GLU A 102 26.35 0.49 31.26
C GLU A 102 26.40 -1.01 30.91
N ASP A 103 25.31 -1.74 31.12
CA ASP A 103 25.18 -3.18 30.83
C ASP A 103 24.68 -3.46 29.40
N THR A 104 24.90 -2.53 28.46
CA THR A 104 24.40 -2.65 27.09
C THR A 104 25.46 -2.31 26.05
N ASP A 105 25.37 -2.96 24.89
CA ASP A 105 26.19 -2.65 23.73
C ASP A 105 25.34 -2.65 22.46
N GLY A 106 25.11 -1.46 21.89
CA GLY A 106 24.23 -1.28 20.74
C GLY A 106 22.78 -1.70 21.04
N ARG A 107 22.34 -2.86 20.53
CA ARG A 107 21.03 -3.45 20.88
C ARG A 107 21.16 -4.75 21.67
N ASN A 108 22.31 -4.95 22.29
CA ASN A 108 22.60 -6.13 23.09
C ASN A 108 22.54 -5.75 24.58
N VAL A 109 22.03 -6.67 25.40
CA VAL A 109 21.90 -6.52 26.85
C VAL A 109 22.73 -7.60 27.53
N LEU A 110 23.59 -7.22 28.47
CA LEU A 110 24.36 -8.15 29.26
C LEU A 110 23.46 -8.82 30.31
N LEU A 111 23.44 -10.15 30.33
CA LEU A 111 22.92 -10.91 31.47
C LEU A 111 24.08 -11.21 32.41
N THR A 112 23.84 -11.06 33.71
CA THR A 112 24.79 -11.47 34.76
C THR A 112 24.10 -12.47 35.67
N ASN A 113 24.73 -13.63 35.89
CA ASN A 113 24.13 -14.75 36.63
C ASN A 113 22.74 -15.13 36.11
N GLY A 114 22.56 -15.14 34.79
CA GLY A 114 21.32 -15.53 34.12
C GLY A 114 20.23 -14.46 34.10
N GLN A 115 20.49 -13.23 34.53
CA GLN A 115 19.46 -12.19 34.62
C GLN A 115 19.98 -10.81 34.21
N SER A 116 19.12 -10.02 33.57
CA SER A 116 19.39 -8.60 33.30
C SER A 116 18.85 -7.71 34.43
N GLY A 117 19.43 -6.51 34.57
CA GLY A 117 18.70 -5.40 35.20
C GLY A 117 17.44 -5.01 34.41
N PRO A 118 16.60 -4.10 34.93
CA PRO A 118 15.53 -3.48 34.16
C PRO A 118 16.09 -2.71 32.96
N VAL A 119 15.61 -3.01 31.75
CA VAL A 119 16.05 -2.35 30.52
C VAL A 119 14.88 -1.66 29.84
N ASN A 120 15.06 -0.40 29.44
CA ASN A 120 14.05 0.36 28.69
C ASN A 120 14.21 0.13 27.18
N VAL A 121 13.21 -0.52 26.57
CA VAL A 121 13.15 -0.78 25.13
C VAL A 121 12.26 0.26 24.46
N ASP A 122 12.88 1.08 23.60
CA ASP A 122 12.18 2.03 22.74
C ASP A 122 11.82 1.36 21.41
N LEU A 123 10.55 0.97 21.29
CA LEU A 123 9.98 0.25 20.17
C LEU A 123 9.33 1.21 19.16
N ALA A 124 9.93 1.33 17.98
CA ALA A 124 9.45 2.16 16.87
C ALA A 124 8.97 1.30 15.69
N ASN A 125 8.11 1.87 14.86
CA ASN A 125 7.52 1.28 13.65
C ASN A 125 6.88 -0.10 13.91
N ALA A 126 6.37 -0.32 15.12
CA ALA A 126 5.62 -1.51 15.48
C ALA A 126 4.14 -1.35 15.08
N PHE A 127 3.55 -2.45 14.61
CA PHE A 127 2.17 -2.53 14.18
C PHE A 127 1.64 -3.95 14.34
N GLY A 128 0.32 -4.08 14.49
CA GLY A 128 -0.31 -5.37 14.70
C GLY A 128 0.18 -6.03 16.00
N GLU A 129 0.30 -7.35 15.97
CA GLU A 129 0.83 -8.12 17.09
C GLU A 129 2.36 -8.13 17.02
N THR A 130 3.00 -7.42 17.95
CA THR A 130 4.46 -7.25 18.02
C THR A 130 5.01 -7.93 19.28
N TYR A 131 6.19 -8.51 19.12
CA TYR A 131 6.95 -9.12 20.21
C TYR A 131 8.30 -8.43 20.37
N ILE A 132 8.75 -8.24 21.62
CA ILE A 132 10.16 -7.95 21.91
C ILE A 132 10.86 -9.29 22.07
N ILE A 133 11.90 -9.52 21.28
CA ILE A 133 12.61 -10.80 21.19
C ILE A 133 14.02 -10.62 21.73
N ALA A 134 14.42 -11.48 22.65
CA ALA A 134 15.79 -11.64 23.11
C ALA A 134 16.39 -12.92 22.50
N SER A 135 17.48 -12.78 21.77
CA SER A 135 18.18 -13.89 21.11
C SER A 135 19.61 -13.97 21.63
N ASP A 136 20.04 -15.15 22.08
CA ASP A 136 21.46 -15.40 22.32
C ASP A 136 22.14 -15.63 20.96
N LEU A 137 23.01 -14.70 20.56
CA LEU A 137 23.78 -14.81 19.33
C LEU A 137 25.19 -15.36 19.59
N GLY A 138 25.56 -15.64 20.84
CA GLY A 138 26.93 -15.99 21.21
C GLY A 138 27.86 -14.78 21.37
N TYR A 139 27.34 -13.56 21.18
CA TYR A 139 28.12 -12.34 21.06
C TYR A 139 28.98 -12.01 22.30
N VAL A 140 30.29 -11.85 22.07
CA VAL A 140 31.27 -11.37 23.06
C VAL A 140 31.94 -10.10 22.52
N PRO A 141 31.53 -8.89 22.94
CA PRO A 141 32.09 -7.66 22.39
C PRO A 141 33.57 -7.49 22.72
N ALA A 142 34.37 -7.16 21.70
CA ALA A 142 35.77 -6.76 21.83
C ALA A 142 36.04 -5.42 21.13
N ASP A 143 37.11 -4.72 21.55
CA ASP A 143 37.59 -3.52 20.87
C ASP A 143 38.09 -3.89 19.46
N PRO A 144 37.47 -3.36 18.39
CA PRO A 144 37.83 -3.69 17.01
C PRO A 144 39.26 -3.30 16.63
N ASN A 145 39.91 -2.41 17.40
CA ASN A 145 41.28 -1.97 17.13
C ASN A 145 42.32 -2.62 18.04
N ARG A 146 41.92 -3.53 18.94
CA ARG A 146 42.86 -4.21 19.84
C ARG A 146 43.80 -5.12 19.04
N GLN A 147 44.92 -5.51 19.66
CA GLN A 147 45.89 -6.43 19.07
C GLN A 147 46.09 -7.64 20.01
N PRO A 148 45.84 -8.88 19.54
CA PRO A 148 45.35 -9.25 18.21
C PRO A 148 43.89 -8.80 17.97
N PRO A 149 43.43 -8.67 16.70
CA PRO A 149 42.03 -8.37 16.39
C PRO A 149 41.04 -9.32 17.08
N PRO A 150 39.75 -8.95 17.18
CA PRO A 150 38.69 -9.88 17.59
C PRO A 150 38.69 -11.15 16.72
N ALA A 151 38.39 -12.29 17.33
CA ALA A 151 38.34 -13.60 16.67
C ALA A 151 37.63 -13.54 15.31
N CYS A 152 36.43 -12.94 15.26
CA CYS A 152 35.62 -12.82 14.04
C CYS A 152 36.10 -11.79 13.00
N SER A 153 37.34 -11.32 13.10
CA SER A 153 37.97 -10.38 12.16
C SER A 153 39.49 -10.53 12.06
N ASP A 154 40.07 -11.61 12.57
CA ASP A 154 41.52 -11.80 12.66
C ASP A 154 42.13 -12.53 11.45
N GLY A 155 41.29 -13.04 10.53
CA GLY A 155 41.69 -13.79 9.34
C GLY A 155 41.92 -15.28 9.59
N ILE A 156 41.58 -15.80 10.77
CA ILE A 156 41.84 -17.17 11.22
C ILE A 156 40.51 -17.84 11.57
N ASP A 157 40.36 -19.11 11.19
CA ASP A 157 39.29 -19.98 11.71
C ASP A 157 39.66 -20.41 13.15
N ASN A 158 39.18 -19.66 14.15
CA ASN A 158 39.51 -19.88 15.56
C ASN A 158 38.76 -21.10 16.14
N ASN A 159 37.60 -21.49 15.59
CA ASN A 159 36.81 -22.63 16.05
C ASN A 159 37.06 -23.95 15.25
N GLY A 160 37.76 -23.87 14.13
CA GLY A 160 38.15 -25.00 13.28
C GLY A 160 37.03 -25.57 12.41
N ASN A 161 35.95 -24.82 12.14
CA ASN A 161 34.78 -25.29 11.39
C ASN A 161 34.93 -25.15 9.85
N GLY A 162 36.02 -24.53 9.39
CA GLY A 162 36.33 -24.28 7.98
C GLY A 162 35.77 -22.98 7.41
N LEU A 163 35.11 -22.17 8.24
CA LEU A 163 34.63 -20.83 7.93
C LEU A 163 35.52 -19.82 8.66
N ILE A 164 35.73 -18.65 8.06
CA ILE A 164 36.66 -17.65 8.58
C ILE A 164 35.92 -16.33 8.66
N ASP A 165 35.87 -15.75 9.87
CA ASP A 165 35.42 -14.39 10.17
C ASP A 165 33.99 -14.03 9.74
N TYR A 166 33.50 -12.90 10.26
CA TYR A 166 32.26 -12.29 9.80
C TYR A 166 32.41 -11.69 8.37
N PRO A 167 31.42 -11.83 7.46
CA PRO A 167 30.10 -12.47 7.62
C PRO A 167 30.06 -13.93 7.14
N ALA A 168 31.21 -14.56 6.87
CA ALA A 168 31.27 -15.88 6.27
C ALA A 168 31.13 -17.02 7.30
N ASP A 169 31.57 -16.82 8.55
CA ASP A 169 31.31 -17.72 9.67
C ASP A 169 29.98 -17.34 10.39
N PRO A 170 28.94 -18.20 10.36
CA PRO A 170 27.70 -18.04 11.13
C PRO A 170 27.87 -18.07 12.65
N GLY A 171 29.01 -18.57 13.15
CA GLY A 171 29.37 -18.49 14.58
C GLY A 171 29.69 -17.06 15.03
N CYS A 172 29.98 -16.16 14.09
CA CYS A 172 30.25 -14.75 14.35
C CYS A 172 28.98 -13.91 14.24
N ALA A 173 28.55 -13.30 15.35
CA ALA A 173 27.39 -12.40 15.32
C ALA A 173 27.74 -11.07 14.62
N PHE A 174 28.96 -10.57 14.83
CA PHE A 174 29.46 -9.29 14.31
C PHE A 174 30.99 -9.35 14.08
N ALA A 175 31.55 -8.38 13.34
CA ALA A 175 32.99 -8.30 13.11
C ALA A 175 33.81 -7.96 14.38
N ASN A 176 33.18 -7.39 15.42
CA ASN A 176 33.83 -7.10 16.70
C ASN A 176 33.51 -8.15 17.78
N ASP A 177 33.16 -9.36 17.36
CA ASP A 177 32.91 -10.50 18.22
C ASP A 177 34.22 -11.25 18.52
N ASP A 178 34.46 -11.56 19.79
CA ASP A 178 35.65 -12.27 20.25
C ASP A 178 35.45 -13.78 20.39
N ALA A 179 34.27 -14.27 20.00
CA ALA A 179 33.95 -15.69 19.95
C ALA A 179 33.34 -16.05 18.58
N GLU A 180 33.84 -17.12 17.98
CA GLU A 180 33.21 -17.76 16.82
C GLU A 180 32.28 -18.90 17.26
N GLU A 181 31.85 -18.90 18.53
CA GLU A 181 30.84 -19.82 19.03
C GLU A 181 29.46 -19.17 18.90
N GLY A 182 28.57 -19.79 18.13
CA GLY A 182 27.19 -19.33 18.04
C GLY A 182 26.44 -19.41 19.39
N GLY A 183 25.25 -18.81 19.42
CA GLY A 183 24.38 -18.80 20.60
C GLY A 183 24.01 -20.19 21.12
N THR A 184 23.84 -20.28 22.44
CA THR A 184 23.59 -21.52 23.19
C THR A 184 22.15 -21.65 23.73
N TYR A 185 21.34 -20.58 23.60
CA TYR A 185 19.96 -20.52 24.10
C TYR A 185 18.93 -20.38 22.98
N ALA A 186 17.74 -20.94 23.21
CA ALA A 186 16.56 -20.62 22.42
C ALA A 186 16.10 -19.18 22.69
N GLU A 187 15.66 -18.49 21.64
CA GLU A 187 15.11 -17.14 21.72
C GLU A 187 13.93 -17.04 22.71
N GLY A 188 13.82 -15.90 23.37
CA GLY A 188 12.73 -15.56 24.28
C GLY A 188 11.92 -14.39 23.74
N ALA A 189 10.60 -14.49 23.78
CA ALA A 189 9.70 -13.40 23.40
C ALA A 189 8.97 -12.84 24.62
N SER A 190 8.68 -11.54 24.60
CA SER A 190 7.78 -10.91 25.56
C SER A 190 6.36 -11.45 25.37
N PRO A 191 5.44 -11.21 26.33
CA PRO A 191 4.02 -11.24 26.02
C PRO A 191 3.71 -10.29 24.84
N PRO A 192 2.65 -10.56 24.06
CA PRO A 192 2.33 -9.77 22.88
C PRO A 192 1.99 -8.32 23.22
N ILE A 193 2.44 -7.41 22.36
CA ILE A 193 2.08 -6.00 22.36
C ILE A 193 1.22 -5.74 21.13
N TYR A 194 -0.01 -5.28 21.33
CA TYR A 194 -0.97 -5.06 20.27
C TYR A 194 -0.96 -3.59 19.87
N PHE A 195 -0.44 -3.30 18.68
CA PHE A 195 -0.54 -2.02 18.00
C PHE A 195 -1.61 -2.07 16.91
N LYS A 196 -2.18 -0.91 16.57
CA LYS A 196 -3.04 -0.78 15.38
C LYS A 196 -2.30 -1.22 14.13
N LEU A 197 -3.03 -1.70 13.13
CA LEU A 197 -2.47 -1.91 11.80
C LEU A 197 -2.34 -0.56 11.07
N PRO A 198 -1.31 -0.36 10.23
CA PRO A 198 -1.17 0.85 9.44
C PRO A 198 -2.26 0.92 8.37
N ARG A 199 -2.86 2.10 8.18
CA ARG A 199 -3.73 2.36 7.03
C ARG A 199 -2.88 2.68 5.81
N ILE A 200 -3.51 2.75 4.63
CA ILE A 200 -2.79 3.04 3.37
C ILE A 200 -2.04 4.37 3.46
N ALA A 201 -2.62 5.41 4.05
CA ALA A 201 -1.95 6.70 4.18
C ALA A 201 -0.71 6.62 5.08
N ASP A 202 -0.78 5.88 6.19
CA ASP A 202 0.34 5.69 7.11
C ASP A 202 1.47 4.89 6.43
N MET A 203 1.09 3.85 5.66
CA MET A 203 2.00 3.06 4.82
C MET A 203 2.73 3.90 3.77
N ARG A 204 2.06 4.90 3.22
CA ARG A 204 2.60 5.84 2.23
C ARG A 204 3.27 7.06 2.85
N GLY A 205 3.54 7.02 4.15
CA GLY A 205 4.36 8.02 4.84
C GLY A 205 3.63 9.31 5.22
N LEU A 206 2.28 9.31 5.26
CA LEU A 206 1.54 10.41 5.87
C LEU A 206 1.83 10.46 7.37
N ARG A 207 2.20 11.63 7.87
CA ARG A 207 2.47 11.91 9.28
C ARG A 207 1.58 13.05 9.71
N CYS A 208 0.86 12.88 10.81
CA CYS A 208 0.02 13.93 11.38
C CYS A 208 0.43 14.19 12.82
N VAL A 209 0.71 15.45 13.14
CA VAL A 209 0.99 15.91 14.50
C VAL A 209 -0.12 16.85 14.97
N GLN A 210 -0.55 16.69 16.22
CA GLN A 210 -1.50 17.61 16.84
C GLN A 210 -0.73 18.79 17.44
N ARG A 211 -0.98 20.00 16.97
CA ARG A 211 -0.38 21.23 17.50
C ARG A 211 -1.46 22.24 17.83
N GLY A 212 -1.72 22.45 19.12
CA GLY A 212 -2.71 23.44 19.57
C GLY A 212 -4.15 23.18 19.08
N GLY A 213 -4.55 21.91 18.95
CA GLY A 213 -5.88 21.53 18.45
C GLY A 213 -6.02 21.50 16.93
N VAL A 214 -4.94 21.83 16.20
CA VAL A 214 -4.87 21.68 14.74
C VAL A 214 -4.10 20.41 14.40
N THR A 215 -4.64 19.61 13.49
CA THR A 215 -3.95 18.45 12.92
C THR A 215 -3.09 18.92 11.76
N ASP A 216 -1.79 18.98 11.94
CA ASP A 216 -0.83 19.30 10.88
C ASP A 216 -0.30 18.01 10.26
N CYS A 217 -0.61 17.77 9.00
CA CYS A 217 -0.21 16.55 8.31
C CYS A 217 0.78 16.84 7.18
N SER A 218 1.84 16.04 7.09
CA SER A 218 2.85 16.13 6.04
C SER A 218 3.34 14.73 5.64
N GLY A 219 3.88 14.60 4.44
CA GLY A 219 4.42 13.34 3.94
C GLY A 219 5.10 13.54 2.60
N ASN A 220 6.17 12.79 2.37
CA ASN A 220 6.92 12.81 1.11
C ASN A 220 6.60 11.57 0.23
N GLY A 221 5.56 10.81 0.58
CA GLY A 221 5.16 9.61 -0.15
C GLY A 221 6.04 8.38 0.09
N ALA A 222 7.06 8.46 0.95
CA ALA A 222 7.97 7.35 1.23
C ALA A 222 7.49 6.52 2.43
N THR A 223 7.49 5.21 2.28
CA THR A 223 7.03 4.29 3.31
C THR A 223 7.95 4.28 4.54
N PRO A 224 7.40 4.27 5.77
CA PRO A 224 8.18 4.04 6.98
C PRO A 224 8.56 2.56 7.17
N TYR A 225 8.09 1.66 6.31
CA TYR A 225 8.30 0.21 6.39
C TYR A 225 9.08 -0.35 5.17
N PRO A 226 10.24 0.22 4.80
CA PRO A 226 10.91 -0.15 3.56
C PRO A 226 11.33 -1.62 3.57
N LYS A 227 10.90 -2.38 2.54
CA LYS A 227 11.22 -3.81 2.36
C LYS A 227 10.66 -4.72 3.46
N GLN A 228 9.68 -4.25 4.24
CA GLN A 228 9.04 -5.05 5.28
C GLN A 228 7.69 -5.59 4.79
N GLN A 229 7.34 -6.79 5.23
CA GLN A 229 6.01 -7.34 5.04
C GLN A 229 5.07 -6.68 6.04
N VAL A 230 4.06 -6.00 5.51
CA VAL A 230 3.06 -5.26 6.29
C VAL A 230 1.69 -5.88 6.12
N LEU A 231 0.88 -5.79 7.18
CA LEU A 231 -0.55 -6.04 7.14
C LEU A 231 -1.25 -4.69 7.26
N ILE A 232 -2.16 -4.41 6.35
CA ILE A 232 -2.80 -3.11 6.20
C ILE A 232 -4.20 -3.16 6.82
N ASP A 233 -4.55 -2.13 7.58
CA ASP A 233 -5.89 -1.96 8.10
C ASP A 233 -6.87 -1.67 6.95
N THR A 234 -7.77 -2.61 6.69
CA THR A 234 -8.82 -2.51 5.66
C THR A 234 -10.14 -1.99 6.22
N GLY A 235 -10.21 -1.79 7.53
CA GLY A 235 -11.41 -1.53 8.30
C GLY A 235 -12.20 -2.78 8.67
N TYR A 236 -11.79 -3.98 8.21
CA TYR A 236 -12.48 -5.23 8.53
C TYR A 236 -11.97 -5.79 9.87
N HIS A 237 -12.69 -5.48 10.94
CA HIS A 237 -12.29 -5.79 12.30
C HIS A 237 -13.21 -6.79 12.97
N GLU A 238 -12.62 -7.57 13.87
CA GLU A 238 -13.36 -8.34 14.85
C GLU A 238 -13.94 -7.40 15.91
N LYS A 239 -15.20 -7.64 16.27
CA LYS A 239 -15.95 -6.88 17.27
C LYS A 239 -16.61 -7.82 18.26
N ALA A 240 -16.64 -7.39 19.52
CA ALA A 240 -17.43 -8.04 20.54
C ALA A 240 -18.88 -7.54 20.49
N ALA A 241 -19.84 -8.47 20.47
CA ALA A 241 -21.24 -8.20 20.67
C ALA A 241 -21.57 -8.08 22.17
N GLU A 242 -22.72 -7.50 22.50
CA GLU A 242 -23.18 -7.33 23.89
C GLU A 242 -23.37 -8.67 24.62
N ASP A 243 -23.62 -9.76 23.89
CA ASP A 243 -23.78 -11.11 24.42
C ASP A 243 -22.44 -11.87 24.61
N GLY A 244 -21.31 -11.21 24.35
CA GLY A 244 -19.97 -11.79 24.40
C GLY A 244 -19.60 -12.64 23.18
N SER A 245 -20.47 -12.73 22.16
CA SER A 245 -20.10 -13.33 20.87
C SER A 245 -19.22 -12.39 20.06
N HIS A 246 -18.45 -12.94 19.12
CA HIS A 246 -17.54 -12.20 18.26
C HIS A 246 -18.02 -12.25 16.82
N PHE A 247 -18.01 -11.12 16.13
CA PHE A 247 -18.36 -11.02 14.71
C PHE A 247 -17.39 -10.09 13.99
N PHE A 248 -17.31 -10.20 12.66
CA PHE A 248 -16.48 -9.31 11.86
C PHE A 248 -17.34 -8.30 11.11
N ALA A 249 -16.89 -7.04 11.09
CA ALA A 249 -17.56 -5.98 10.36
C ALA A 249 -16.58 -4.91 9.90
N PHE A 250 -16.99 -4.17 8.86
CA PHE A 250 -16.25 -3.03 8.35
C PHE A 250 -16.55 -1.77 9.19
N ASP A 251 -15.52 -1.17 9.80
CA ASP A 251 -15.55 0.19 10.37
C ASP A 251 -15.45 1.26 9.29
N PHE A 252 -14.59 0.99 8.31
CA PHE A 252 -14.45 1.71 7.05
C PHE A 252 -14.17 0.69 5.95
N SER A 253 -13.88 1.13 4.72
CA SER A 253 -13.67 0.20 3.62
C SER A 253 -12.48 0.59 2.75
N THR A 254 -11.61 -0.40 2.52
CA THR A 254 -10.62 -0.35 1.46
C THR A 254 -11.17 -1.03 0.21
N VAL A 255 -11.31 -0.27 -0.86
CA VAL A 255 -12.06 -0.66 -2.07
C VAL A 255 -11.11 -0.78 -3.25
N VAL A 256 -11.31 -1.79 -4.10
CA VAL A 256 -10.61 -1.93 -5.37
C VAL A 256 -11.14 -0.90 -6.37
N THR A 257 -10.26 -0.02 -6.87
CA THR A 257 -10.63 1.13 -7.71
C THR A 257 -10.25 0.98 -9.19
N ARG A 258 -9.23 0.15 -9.49
CA ARG A 258 -8.79 -0.18 -10.84
C ARG A 258 -8.09 -1.54 -10.86
N LEU A 259 -8.26 -2.29 -11.93
CA LEU A 259 -7.45 -3.47 -12.24
C LEU A 259 -6.41 -3.11 -13.32
N SER A 260 -5.25 -3.76 -13.26
CA SER A 260 -4.19 -3.66 -14.26
C SER A 260 -3.76 -5.06 -14.71
N THR A 261 -3.04 -5.15 -15.82
CA THR A 261 -2.44 -6.42 -16.29
C THR A 261 -1.41 -6.99 -15.31
N ASP A 262 -0.88 -6.16 -14.44
CA ASP A 262 0.19 -6.42 -13.49
C ASP A 262 -0.21 -6.10 -12.03
N GLY A 263 -1.51 -6.13 -11.71
CA GLY A 263 -1.98 -5.92 -10.34
C GLY A 263 -3.30 -5.19 -10.24
N PHE A 264 -3.46 -4.44 -9.16
CA PHE A 264 -4.67 -3.66 -8.88
C PHE A 264 -4.38 -2.44 -8.01
N TYR A 265 -5.25 -1.44 -8.09
CA TYR A 265 -5.28 -0.29 -7.20
C TYR A 265 -6.35 -0.48 -6.14
N ALA A 266 -6.00 -0.15 -4.90
CA ALA A 266 -6.92 -0.14 -3.77
C ALA A 266 -6.87 1.23 -3.08
N MET A 267 -8.03 1.67 -2.59
CA MET A 267 -8.17 2.96 -1.93
C MET A 267 -8.93 2.82 -0.62
N ASP A 268 -8.35 3.37 0.43
CA ASP A 268 -9.02 3.56 1.71
C ASP A 268 -9.91 4.81 1.62
N ILE A 269 -11.21 4.58 1.57
CA ILE A 269 -12.19 5.64 1.30
C ILE A 269 -12.45 6.54 2.51
N ALA A 270 -12.09 6.10 3.72
CA ALA A 270 -12.28 6.89 4.93
C ALA A 270 -11.03 7.73 5.28
N ASP A 271 -9.84 7.36 4.79
CA ASP A 271 -8.61 8.14 5.02
C ASP A 271 -8.54 9.39 4.15
N GLY A 272 -9.26 9.42 3.03
CA GLY A 272 -9.43 10.63 2.20
C GLY A 272 -10.15 11.78 2.92
N VAL A 273 -10.65 11.55 4.14
CA VAL A 273 -11.43 12.47 4.97
C VAL A 273 -10.67 12.92 6.22
N ARG A 274 -9.38 12.54 6.42
CA ARG A 274 -8.57 13.18 7.48
C ARG A 274 -8.60 14.70 7.24
N THR A 275 -8.96 15.45 8.28
CA THR A 275 -9.46 16.84 8.22
C THR A 275 -8.82 17.68 7.11
N PRO A 276 -9.62 18.31 6.22
CA PRO A 276 -9.11 19.24 5.21
C PRO A 276 -8.17 20.28 5.85
N PRO A 277 -7.07 20.67 5.18
CA PRO A 277 -6.80 20.50 3.74
C PRO A 277 -5.99 19.24 3.36
N PHE A 278 -5.66 18.34 4.30
CA PHE A 278 -4.72 17.24 4.05
C PHE A 278 -5.41 15.90 3.72
N SER A 279 -6.08 15.84 2.57
CA SER A 279 -6.61 14.61 1.99
C SER A 279 -5.64 14.01 0.96
N GLY A 280 -5.32 12.72 1.06
CA GLY A 280 -4.50 12.00 0.08
C GLY A 280 -3.67 10.87 0.68
N PHE A 281 -2.76 10.30 -0.10
CA PHE A 281 -1.97 9.10 0.21
C PHE A 281 -2.81 7.86 0.54
N ASN A 282 -4.11 7.89 0.33
CA ASN A 282 -5.04 6.84 0.74
C ASN A 282 -5.25 5.76 -0.34
N SER A 283 -4.49 5.81 -1.42
CA SER A 283 -4.51 4.83 -2.50
C SER A 283 -3.15 4.17 -2.66
N VAL A 284 -3.12 2.90 -3.08
CA VAL A 284 -1.87 2.17 -3.32
C VAL A 284 -2.03 1.23 -4.51
N PHE A 285 -0.92 0.97 -5.20
CA PHE A 285 -0.84 -0.09 -6.19
C PHE A 285 -0.29 -1.37 -5.56
N ALA A 286 -1.00 -2.46 -5.76
CA ALA A 286 -0.59 -3.80 -5.37
C ALA A 286 -0.10 -4.53 -6.63
N PHE A 287 1.22 -4.69 -6.74
CA PHE A 287 1.86 -5.32 -7.89
C PHE A 287 1.70 -6.84 -7.85
N ASN A 288 1.21 -7.42 -8.93
CA ASN A 288 1.10 -8.85 -9.13
C ASN A 288 1.56 -9.21 -10.54
N PHE A 289 2.06 -10.41 -10.78
CA PHE A 289 2.53 -10.79 -12.13
C PHE A 289 1.41 -10.91 -13.18
N SER A 290 0.15 -10.85 -12.74
CA SER A 290 -1.03 -10.88 -13.58
C SER A 290 -2.19 -10.15 -12.91
N THR A 291 -3.21 -9.79 -13.67
CA THR A 291 -4.49 -9.34 -13.11
C THR A 291 -5.04 -10.39 -12.14
N PRO A 292 -5.36 -10.04 -10.88
CA PRO A 292 -5.95 -10.96 -9.92
C PRO A 292 -7.21 -11.65 -10.46
N PRO A 293 -7.30 -12.99 -10.43
CA PRO A 293 -8.50 -13.69 -10.87
C PRO A 293 -9.68 -13.39 -9.93
N LEU A 294 -10.88 -13.26 -10.49
CA LEU A 294 -12.15 -13.02 -9.78
C LEU A 294 -12.29 -11.68 -9.04
N MET A 295 -11.22 -10.88 -8.95
CA MET A 295 -11.29 -9.53 -8.40
C MET A 295 -11.98 -8.58 -9.38
N ARG A 296 -12.78 -7.66 -8.85
CA ARG A 296 -13.49 -6.63 -9.61
C ARG A 296 -13.35 -5.27 -8.95
N VAL A 297 -13.48 -4.21 -9.75
CA VAL A 297 -13.71 -2.85 -9.23
C VAL A 297 -14.96 -2.89 -8.33
N CYS A 298 -14.96 -2.10 -7.25
CA CYS A 298 -15.97 -2.07 -6.18
C CYS A 298 -15.90 -3.20 -5.14
N ASP A 299 -15.09 -4.24 -5.33
CA ASP A 299 -14.84 -5.24 -4.28
C ASP A 299 -14.18 -4.57 -3.06
N ARG A 300 -14.46 -5.09 -1.86
CA ARG A 300 -13.81 -4.63 -0.62
C ARG A 300 -12.74 -5.63 -0.19
N LEU A 301 -11.61 -5.14 0.26
CA LEU A 301 -10.57 -5.98 0.87
C LEU A 301 -10.95 -6.27 2.33
N GLN A 302 -11.00 -7.54 2.70
CA GLN A 302 -11.15 -7.97 4.11
C GLN A 302 -9.79 -8.09 4.78
N SER A 303 -8.83 -8.74 4.12
CA SER A 303 -7.42 -8.71 4.50
C SER A 303 -6.61 -8.16 3.34
N PHE A 304 -5.54 -7.43 3.65
CA PHE A 304 -4.62 -6.91 2.66
C PHE A 304 -3.23 -6.75 3.27
N GLY A 305 -2.22 -7.33 2.64
CA GLY A 305 -0.84 -7.21 3.08
C GLY A 305 0.13 -7.50 1.95
N GLY A 306 1.42 -7.42 2.27
CA GLY A 306 2.51 -7.65 1.31
C GLY A 306 3.74 -6.85 1.69
N THR A 307 4.76 -6.86 0.84
CA THR A 307 6.00 -6.13 1.07
C THR A 307 5.89 -4.69 0.60
N ALA A 308 6.04 -3.72 1.50
CA ALA A 308 6.08 -2.31 1.12
C ALA A 308 7.42 -1.97 0.45
N SER A 309 7.34 -1.45 -0.77
CA SER A 309 8.52 -1.15 -1.60
C SER A 309 8.37 0.19 -2.30
N GLU A 310 9.46 0.95 -2.33
CA GLU A 310 9.54 2.19 -3.11
C GLU A 310 9.86 1.88 -4.56
N PHE A 311 9.02 2.34 -5.47
CA PHE A 311 9.20 2.17 -6.90
C PHE A 311 9.00 3.51 -7.60
N PHE A 312 10.09 4.09 -8.11
CA PHE A 312 10.12 5.38 -8.81
C PHE A 312 9.39 6.52 -8.06
N GLY A 313 9.50 6.61 -6.73
CA GLY A 313 8.87 7.68 -5.94
C GLY A 313 7.40 7.42 -5.57
N PHE A 314 6.93 6.19 -5.76
CA PHE A 314 5.63 5.72 -5.30
C PHE A 314 5.80 4.44 -4.46
N THR A 315 5.27 4.45 -3.23
CA THR A 315 5.15 3.22 -2.44
C THR A 315 4.12 2.27 -3.06
N GLN A 316 4.56 1.08 -3.44
CA GLN A 316 3.70 -0.02 -3.87
C GLN A 316 3.78 -1.21 -2.92
N ILE A 317 2.78 -2.09 -2.97
CA ILE A 317 2.77 -3.38 -2.26
C ILE A 317 3.18 -4.49 -3.22
N SER A 318 4.35 -5.07 -2.99
CA SER A 318 4.88 -6.21 -3.74
C SER A 318 4.53 -7.52 -3.04
N TYR A 319 4.41 -8.62 -3.78
CA TYR A 319 3.94 -9.91 -3.26
C TYR A 319 2.66 -9.81 -2.41
N PRO A 320 1.61 -9.15 -2.93
CA PRO A 320 0.42 -8.87 -2.15
C PRO A 320 -0.34 -10.15 -1.78
N THR A 321 -0.94 -10.14 -0.59
CA THR A 321 -1.91 -11.13 -0.12
C THR A 321 -3.22 -10.43 0.22
N TRP A 322 -4.35 -11.03 -0.10
CA TRP A 322 -5.65 -10.42 0.16
C TRP A 322 -6.77 -11.45 0.27
N THR A 323 -7.86 -11.04 0.91
CA THR A 323 -9.18 -11.67 0.85
C THR A 323 -10.22 -10.60 0.54
N LEU A 324 -11.34 -11.00 -0.06
CA LEU A 324 -12.35 -10.07 -0.58
C LEU A 324 -13.71 -10.32 0.05
N GLU A 325 -14.46 -9.24 0.25
CA GLU A 325 -15.91 -9.26 0.14
C GLU A 325 -16.27 -8.85 -1.30
N PRO A 326 -16.69 -9.81 -2.15
CA PRO A 326 -17.10 -9.52 -3.52
C PRO A 326 -18.26 -8.53 -3.54
N TRP A 327 -18.21 -7.58 -4.46
CA TRP A 327 -19.30 -6.65 -4.68
C TRP A 327 -20.52 -7.34 -5.29
N ASP A 328 -21.66 -7.20 -4.61
CA ASP A 328 -22.97 -7.51 -5.15
C ASP A 328 -23.76 -6.20 -5.31
N PRO A 329 -24.04 -5.75 -6.56
CA PRO A 329 -24.81 -4.53 -6.80
C PRO A 329 -26.24 -4.60 -6.27
N ALA A 330 -26.79 -5.79 -6.03
CA ALA A 330 -28.10 -5.95 -5.40
C ALA A 330 -28.06 -5.77 -3.87
N ALA A 331 -26.89 -5.99 -3.25
CA ALA A 331 -26.71 -5.90 -1.81
C ALA A 331 -26.17 -4.54 -1.35
N ARG A 332 -25.29 -3.91 -2.15
CA ARG A 332 -24.73 -2.58 -1.85
C ARG A 332 -24.33 -1.79 -3.09
N LEU A 333 -24.35 -0.46 -2.95
CA LEU A 333 -23.77 0.45 -3.94
C LEU A 333 -22.25 0.21 -4.07
N CYS A 334 -21.70 0.58 -5.22
CA CYS A 334 -20.26 0.66 -5.40
C CYS A 334 -19.71 1.78 -4.51
N LEU A 335 -18.59 1.52 -3.83
CA LEU A 335 -17.99 2.45 -2.87
C LEU A 335 -16.77 3.17 -3.45
N VAL A 336 -16.52 3.04 -4.76
CA VAL A 336 -15.44 3.77 -5.41
C VAL A 336 -15.74 5.28 -5.30
N PRO A 337 -14.85 6.09 -4.70
CA PRO A 337 -15.13 7.50 -4.51
C PRO A 337 -15.08 8.27 -5.83
N GLU A 338 -15.73 9.44 -5.85
CA GLU A 338 -15.61 10.34 -7.00
C GLU A 338 -14.18 10.80 -7.22
N ALA A 339 -13.80 10.84 -8.49
CA ALA A 339 -12.50 11.30 -8.94
C ALA A 339 -12.26 12.76 -8.52
N LYS A 340 -11.07 13.03 -7.96
CA LYS A 340 -10.70 14.36 -7.52
C LYS A 340 -10.51 15.28 -8.72
N LEU A 341 -11.25 16.39 -8.74
CA LEU A 341 -11.11 17.41 -9.78
C LEU A 341 -9.73 18.09 -9.65
N LEU A 342 -9.00 18.22 -10.77
CA LEU A 342 -7.69 18.88 -10.84
C LEU A 342 -7.80 20.24 -11.54
N ALA A 343 -7.78 21.31 -10.75
CA ALA A 343 -7.68 22.67 -11.27
C ALA A 343 -6.23 23.02 -11.69
N PRO A 344 -6.00 24.10 -12.45
CA PRO A 344 -4.64 24.50 -12.86
C PRO A 344 -3.65 24.68 -11.68
N GLY A 345 -4.13 25.18 -10.54
CA GLY A 345 -3.33 25.29 -9.32
C GLY A 345 -2.92 23.93 -8.75
N ASP A 346 -3.83 22.96 -8.75
CA ASP A 346 -3.57 21.59 -8.29
C ASP A 346 -2.54 20.88 -9.17
N ILE A 347 -2.65 21.07 -10.50
CA ILE A 347 -1.71 20.51 -11.49
C ILE A 347 -0.31 21.10 -11.31
N SER A 348 -0.22 22.36 -10.86
CA SER A 348 1.05 23.05 -10.64
C SER A 348 1.68 22.73 -9.27
N ASP A 349 0.94 22.09 -8.35
CA ASP A 349 1.43 21.67 -7.03
C ASP A 349 1.84 20.18 -7.04
N THR A 350 3.13 19.94 -7.23
CA THR A 350 3.74 18.59 -7.21
C THR A 350 3.43 17.83 -5.91
N ASN A 351 3.31 18.50 -4.76
CA ASN A 351 2.99 17.84 -3.49
C ASN A 351 1.51 17.44 -3.42
N TYR A 352 0.64 18.22 -4.06
CA TYR A 352 -0.75 17.84 -4.21
C TYR A 352 -0.91 16.62 -5.13
N LEU A 353 -0.25 16.62 -6.30
CA LEU A 353 -0.28 15.47 -7.20
C LEU A 353 0.34 14.21 -6.56
N LEU A 354 1.43 14.37 -5.80
CA LEU A 354 2.01 13.27 -5.04
C LEU A 354 1.00 12.62 -4.09
N ARG A 355 0.24 13.46 -3.37
CA ARG A 355 -0.85 13.00 -2.49
C ARG A 355 -1.96 12.28 -3.23
N GLN A 356 -2.28 12.69 -4.45
CA GLN A 356 -3.35 12.06 -5.25
C GLN A 356 -2.88 10.84 -6.05
N SER A 357 -1.57 10.59 -6.16
CA SER A 357 -1.04 9.46 -6.93
C SER A 357 -1.59 8.12 -6.46
N GLY A 358 -1.90 7.23 -7.40
CA GLY A 358 -2.64 5.97 -7.21
C GLY A 358 -4.16 6.15 -7.05
N GLY A 359 -4.63 7.39 -6.82
CA GLY A 359 -6.04 7.73 -6.67
C GLY A 359 -6.71 8.09 -7.98
N LEU A 360 -8.04 8.25 -7.95
CA LEU A 360 -8.84 8.66 -9.10
C LEU A 360 -8.87 10.19 -9.19
N VAL A 361 -8.54 10.72 -10.35
CA VAL A 361 -8.54 12.15 -10.64
C VAL A 361 -9.29 12.43 -11.94
N ARG A 362 -9.75 13.67 -12.10
CA ARG A 362 -10.48 14.11 -13.27
C ARG A 362 -10.11 15.55 -13.62
N VAL A 363 -10.01 15.83 -14.90
CA VAL A 363 -10.10 17.19 -15.45
C VAL A 363 -11.43 17.33 -16.16
N GLU A 364 -12.20 18.37 -15.85
CA GLU A 364 -13.56 18.54 -16.37
C GLU A 364 -13.78 19.99 -16.83
N THR A 365 -14.32 20.18 -18.03
CA THR A 365 -14.81 21.48 -18.50
C THR A 365 -16.15 21.76 -17.82
N LEU A 366 -16.20 22.67 -16.84
CA LEU A 366 -17.46 23.04 -16.19
C LEU A 366 -18.22 24.06 -17.06
N LEU A 367 -19.50 23.78 -17.32
CA LEU A 367 -20.36 24.66 -18.10
C LEU A 367 -20.90 25.81 -17.23
N GLY A 368 -20.78 27.05 -17.71
CA GLY A 368 -21.32 28.25 -17.07
C GLY A 368 -20.35 29.45 -17.13
N ASP A 369 -20.89 30.66 -17.04
CA ASP A 369 -20.11 31.91 -17.12
C ASP A 369 -19.56 32.35 -15.74
N ASN A 370 -19.36 31.41 -14.81
CA ASN A 370 -18.82 31.76 -13.49
C ASN A 370 -17.31 32.09 -13.61
N PRO A 371 -16.89 33.35 -13.37
CA PRO A 371 -15.47 33.72 -13.41
C PRO A 371 -14.66 33.03 -12.31
N ASP A 372 -15.31 32.56 -11.23
CA ASP A 372 -14.67 31.84 -10.12
C ASP A 372 -14.74 30.31 -10.32
N ALA A 373 -15.11 29.83 -11.52
CA ALA A 373 -15.13 28.40 -11.78
C ALA A 373 -13.71 27.80 -11.66
N PRO A 374 -13.54 26.71 -10.87
CA PRO A 374 -12.22 26.10 -10.65
C PRO A 374 -11.60 25.56 -11.95
N ILE A 375 -12.44 25.18 -12.91
CA ILE A 375 -12.04 24.86 -14.28
C ILE A 375 -13.08 25.43 -15.24
N ARG A 376 -12.62 26.18 -16.23
CA ARG A 376 -13.42 26.73 -17.34
C ARG A 376 -13.31 25.87 -18.60
N SER A 377 -12.14 25.28 -18.86
CA SER A 377 -11.96 24.38 -20.00
C SER A 377 -10.83 23.39 -19.78
N ALA A 378 -11.06 22.16 -20.22
CA ALA A 378 -10.04 21.14 -20.46
C ALA A 378 -10.01 20.82 -21.96
N MET A 379 -8.82 20.76 -22.55
CA MET A 379 -8.66 20.45 -23.98
C MET A 379 -7.40 19.66 -24.25
N VAL A 380 -7.44 18.76 -25.23
CA VAL A 380 -6.20 18.15 -25.75
C VAL A 380 -5.35 19.28 -26.31
N THR A 381 -4.05 19.28 -26.00
CA THR A 381 -3.13 20.32 -26.47
C THR A 381 -3.24 20.54 -27.99
N PRO A 382 -3.37 21.79 -28.46
CA PRO A 382 -3.50 22.08 -29.89
C PRO A 382 -2.18 21.95 -30.66
N ARG A 383 -1.03 22.21 -30.03
CA ARG A 383 0.29 22.08 -30.66
C ARG A 383 0.78 20.67 -30.49
N PHE A 384 0.62 19.89 -31.55
CA PHE A 384 0.85 18.46 -31.52
C PHE A 384 1.00 17.92 -32.94
N GLY A 385 2.20 17.48 -33.32
CA GLY A 385 2.39 16.85 -34.61
C GLY A 385 3.82 16.41 -34.93
N PRO A 386 3.98 15.67 -36.05
CA PRO A 386 5.20 14.95 -36.39
C PRO A 386 6.36 15.81 -36.86
N ASP A 387 6.11 17.05 -37.28
CA ASP A 387 7.13 17.91 -37.88
C ASP A 387 8.14 18.39 -36.84
N ASP A 388 9.38 18.63 -37.28
CA ASP A 388 10.45 19.15 -36.44
C ASP A 388 10.07 20.48 -35.81
N MET A 389 10.27 20.62 -34.50
CA MET A 389 9.97 21.86 -33.81
C MET A 389 10.76 23.06 -34.39
N PRO A 390 10.08 24.17 -34.75
CA PRO A 390 10.72 25.40 -35.17
C PRO A 390 11.56 26.04 -34.07
N CYS A 391 12.55 26.84 -34.47
CA CYS A 391 13.34 27.67 -33.57
C CYS A 391 13.54 29.05 -34.15
N LYS A 392 14.03 29.99 -33.34
CA LYS A 392 14.44 31.31 -33.84
C LYS A 392 15.80 31.22 -34.53
N VAL A 393 15.93 31.89 -35.67
CA VAL A 393 17.18 32.09 -36.41
C VAL A 393 17.23 33.55 -36.85
N GLY A 394 18.17 34.32 -36.32
CA GLY A 394 18.22 35.77 -36.57
C GLY A 394 16.94 36.50 -36.13
N GLY A 395 16.27 36.00 -35.08
CA GLY A 395 15.02 36.54 -34.55
C GLY A 395 13.75 36.10 -35.29
N VAL A 396 13.85 35.32 -36.37
CA VAL A 396 12.71 34.82 -37.16
C VAL A 396 12.50 33.34 -36.89
N VAL A 397 11.25 32.91 -36.72
CA VAL A 397 10.92 31.49 -36.52
C VAL A 397 11.09 30.74 -37.84
N SER A 398 11.94 29.71 -37.83
CA SER A 398 12.19 28.83 -38.98
C SER A 398 12.52 27.41 -38.54
N THR A 399 12.57 26.47 -39.47
CA THR A 399 12.91 25.06 -39.23
C THR A 399 14.22 24.71 -39.94
N PRO A 400 15.39 25.17 -39.44
CA PRO A 400 16.66 24.86 -40.08
C PRO A 400 16.93 23.35 -40.06
N ALA A 401 17.65 22.86 -41.06
CA ALA A 401 18.07 21.45 -41.11
C ALA A 401 19.08 21.14 -39.99
N ASP A 402 19.95 22.08 -39.67
CA ASP A 402 20.89 22.01 -38.54
C ASP A 402 20.37 22.84 -37.36
N LYS A 403 19.90 22.17 -36.30
CA LYS A 403 19.34 22.83 -35.11
C LYS A 403 20.37 23.56 -34.26
N THR A 404 21.67 23.35 -34.51
CA THR A 404 22.72 24.12 -33.82
C THR A 404 22.81 25.57 -34.29
N THR A 405 22.15 25.90 -35.42
CA THR A 405 22.06 27.26 -35.96
C THR A 405 20.95 28.11 -35.31
N CYS A 406 20.13 27.51 -34.44
CA CYS A 406 19.11 28.21 -33.70
C CYS A 406 19.73 29.26 -32.76
N ASP A 407 19.06 30.40 -32.63
CA ASP A 407 19.41 31.46 -31.71
C ASP A 407 19.41 30.90 -30.27
N LYS A 408 20.41 31.31 -29.49
CA LYS A 408 20.50 30.96 -28.07
C LYS A 408 20.03 32.13 -27.21
N ASP A 409 19.36 31.81 -26.12
CA ASP A 409 19.04 32.79 -25.10
C ASP A 409 20.33 33.33 -24.46
N PRO A 410 20.53 34.66 -24.40
CA PRO A 410 21.78 35.24 -23.94
C PRO A 410 22.06 35.04 -22.44
N ASN A 411 21.03 34.71 -21.65
CA ASN A 411 21.17 34.51 -20.20
C ASN A 411 21.39 33.04 -19.84
N SER A 412 20.64 32.14 -20.48
CA SER A 412 20.67 30.70 -20.18
C SER A 412 21.55 29.88 -21.13
N GLY A 413 21.90 30.41 -22.31
CA GLY A 413 22.66 29.70 -23.33
C GLY A 413 21.89 28.57 -24.03
N THR A 414 20.58 28.45 -23.78
CA THR A 414 19.70 27.43 -24.34
C THR A 414 19.16 27.83 -25.71
N PHE A 415 18.92 26.86 -26.59
CA PHE A 415 18.35 27.12 -27.91
C PHE A 415 16.88 27.56 -27.81
N GLN A 416 16.49 28.59 -28.56
CA GLN A 416 15.14 29.17 -28.51
C GLN A 416 14.17 28.47 -29.47
N PHE A 417 13.58 27.35 -29.02
CA PHE A 417 12.52 26.63 -29.74
C PHE A 417 11.12 27.23 -29.51
N VAL A 418 10.24 27.06 -30.50
CA VAL A 418 8.86 27.54 -30.49
C VAL A 418 7.94 26.42 -30.98
N PRO A 419 7.11 25.82 -30.12
CA PRO A 419 6.16 24.79 -30.52
C PRO A 419 5.21 25.27 -31.63
N GLY A 420 5.13 24.52 -32.74
CA GLY A 420 4.19 24.76 -33.84
C GLY A 420 2.94 23.90 -33.74
N ASP A 421 1.91 24.20 -34.53
CA ASP A 421 0.62 23.49 -34.48
C ASP A 421 0.72 22.00 -34.88
N ASP A 422 1.59 21.69 -35.84
CA ASP A 422 1.93 20.34 -36.31
C ASP A 422 3.41 19.98 -36.10
N ALA A 423 4.16 20.87 -35.44
CA ALA A 423 5.61 20.81 -35.37
C ALA A 423 6.11 20.83 -33.93
N THR A 424 6.06 19.66 -33.29
CA THR A 424 6.44 19.46 -31.89
C THR A 424 7.40 18.28 -31.67
N ASN A 425 8.01 17.77 -32.74
CA ASN A 425 8.97 16.69 -32.68
C ASN A 425 10.36 17.20 -32.27
N CYS A 426 10.86 16.70 -31.15
CA CYS A 426 12.18 17.02 -30.59
C CYS A 426 13.24 15.92 -30.80
N ASP A 427 12.89 14.84 -31.49
CA ASP A 427 13.85 13.82 -31.94
C ASP A 427 14.35 14.25 -33.33
N PHE A 428 15.46 14.98 -33.37
CA PHE A 428 15.98 15.57 -34.60
C PHE A 428 16.88 14.61 -35.36
N ASN A 429 17.58 13.71 -34.65
CA ASN A 429 18.42 12.68 -35.27
C ASN A 429 17.60 11.46 -35.76
N LYS A 430 16.32 11.39 -35.40
CA LYS A 430 15.34 10.34 -35.78
C LYS A 430 15.71 8.96 -35.26
N ASP A 431 16.39 8.89 -34.12
CA ASP A 431 16.75 7.63 -33.46
C ASP A 431 15.62 7.06 -32.57
N GLY A 432 14.51 7.81 -32.45
CA GLY A 432 13.32 7.45 -31.68
C GLY A 432 13.37 7.93 -30.22
N LYS A 433 14.39 8.71 -29.83
CA LYS A 433 14.57 9.20 -28.46
C LYS A 433 14.99 10.66 -28.45
N ILE A 434 14.76 11.31 -27.31
CA ILE A 434 15.25 12.66 -27.04
C ILE A 434 16.55 12.54 -26.25
N THR A 435 17.59 13.23 -26.71
CA THR A 435 18.86 13.31 -25.98
C THR A 435 18.82 14.42 -24.92
N PHE A 436 18.86 14.05 -23.65
CA PHE A 436 18.79 14.99 -22.51
C PHE A 436 20.16 15.55 -22.05
N SER A 437 21.19 15.52 -22.88
CA SER A 437 22.51 16.08 -22.52
C SER A 437 22.51 17.61 -22.58
N THR A 438 23.23 18.24 -21.65
CA THR A 438 23.35 19.71 -21.60
C THR A 438 23.94 20.25 -22.90
N GLY A 439 23.29 21.27 -23.48
CA GLY A 439 23.72 21.89 -24.74
C GLY A 439 23.30 21.14 -26.00
N ASN A 440 22.51 20.08 -25.87
CA ASN A 440 21.88 19.40 -27.00
C ASN A 440 20.55 20.09 -27.39
N PRO A 441 20.33 20.41 -28.67
CA PRO A 441 19.07 21.00 -29.15
C PRO A 441 17.81 20.20 -28.80
N GLU A 442 17.87 18.88 -28.74
CA GLU A 442 16.74 18.01 -28.43
C GLU A 442 16.23 18.22 -26.98
N SER A 443 17.17 18.35 -26.03
CA SER A 443 16.86 18.66 -24.63
C SER A 443 16.17 20.01 -24.49
N ASP A 444 16.72 21.05 -25.13
CA ASP A 444 16.16 22.41 -25.10
C ASP A 444 14.79 22.47 -25.81
N CYS A 445 14.60 21.72 -26.89
CA CYS A 445 13.31 21.54 -27.56
C CYS A 445 12.27 20.91 -26.63
N SER A 446 12.63 19.81 -25.95
CA SER A 446 11.75 19.14 -24.99
C SER A 446 11.36 20.07 -23.83
N ASN A 447 12.30 20.88 -23.34
CA ASN A 447 12.05 21.88 -22.31
C ASN A 447 11.11 23.00 -22.79
N ALA A 448 11.27 23.46 -24.03
CA ALA A 448 10.40 24.46 -24.64
C ALA A 448 8.95 23.94 -24.77
N CYS A 449 8.76 22.69 -25.18
CA CYS A 449 7.42 22.08 -25.19
C CYS A 449 6.85 21.91 -23.78
N THR A 450 7.66 21.46 -22.82
CA THR A 450 7.22 21.27 -21.43
C THR A 450 6.74 22.59 -20.81
N GLY A 451 7.46 23.69 -21.07
CA GLY A 451 7.12 25.03 -20.62
C GLY A 451 5.87 25.62 -21.29
N ASP A 452 5.43 25.08 -22.43
CA ASP A 452 4.20 25.46 -23.11
C ASP A 452 3.04 24.54 -22.71
N THR A 453 2.05 25.10 -22.03
CA THR A 453 0.85 24.35 -21.59
C THR A 453 -0.01 23.86 -22.75
N LYS A 454 0.24 24.32 -23.98
CA LYS A 454 -0.48 23.93 -25.20
C LYS A 454 0.30 22.94 -26.08
N CYS A 455 1.46 22.46 -25.64
CA CYS A 455 2.31 21.57 -26.42
C CYS A 455 2.30 20.14 -25.89
N THR A 456 2.10 19.18 -26.78
CA THR A 456 2.47 17.76 -26.60
C THR A 456 3.66 17.43 -27.47
N GLU A 457 4.72 16.90 -26.87
CA GLU A 457 5.93 16.50 -27.59
C GLU A 457 5.67 15.18 -28.35
N TRP A 458 5.97 15.18 -29.64
CA TRP A 458 5.55 14.12 -30.54
C TRP A 458 6.30 12.80 -30.34
N SER A 459 7.61 12.84 -30.09
CA SER A 459 8.42 11.63 -29.99
C SER A 459 8.11 10.82 -28.73
N ASN A 460 7.84 11.49 -27.62
CA ASN A 460 7.32 10.92 -26.39
C ASN A 460 5.93 10.33 -26.60
N PHE A 461 5.03 11.04 -27.29
CA PHE A 461 3.73 10.48 -27.67
C PHE A 461 3.88 9.22 -28.53
N LYS A 462 4.74 9.24 -29.56
CA LYS A 462 4.96 8.07 -30.42
C LYS A 462 5.56 6.89 -29.66
N ALA A 463 6.44 7.14 -28.69
CA ALA A 463 7.10 6.09 -27.92
C ALA A 463 6.22 5.50 -26.81
N ARG A 464 5.29 6.29 -26.24
CA ARG A 464 4.58 5.93 -24.99
C ARG A 464 3.07 6.11 -25.02
N SER A 465 2.52 6.64 -26.12
CA SER A 465 1.10 7.04 -26.25
C SER A 465 0.64 8.11 -25.26
N THR A 466 1.57 8.81 -24.60
CA THR A 466 1.28 9.86 -23.62
C THR A 466 1.14 11.22 -24.30
N PHE A 467 0.10 11.96 -23.96
CA PHE A 467 -0.18 13.31 -24.46
C PHE A 467 -0.49 14.26 -23.30
N ARG A 468 -0.71 15.54 -23.57
CA ARG A 468 -1.07 16.53 -22.53
C ARG A 468 -2.47 17.10 -22.74
N ILE A 469 -3.12 17.41 -21.62
CA ILE A 469 -4.39 18.12 -21.57
C ILE A 469 -4.15 19.48 -20.93
N THR A 470 -4.47 20.55 -21.66
CA THR A 470 -4.46 21.92 -21.14
C THR A 470 -5.73 22.13 -20.32
N VAL A 471 -5.57 22.56 -19.08
CA VAL A 471 -6.67 22.93 -18.17
C VAL A 471 -6.55 24.42 -17.89
N THR A 472 -7.65 25.14 -18.04
CA THR A 472 -7.72 26.59 -17.83
C THR A 472 -8.87 26.91 -16.88
N ASP A 473 -8.63 27.77 -15.90
CA ASP A 473 -9.65 28.24 -14.94
C ASP A 473 -10.38 29.51 -15.43
N GLY A 474 -11.32 30.03 -14.63
CA GLY A 474 -12.03 31.27 -14.93
C GLY A 474 -11.15 32.53 -14.96
N ASN A 475 -9.98 32.50 -14.29
CA ASN A 475 -8.98 33.58 -14.25
C ASN A 475 -7.97 33.52 -15.41
N ASN A 476 -8.13 32.57 -16.34
CA ASN A 476 -7.22 32.27 -17.45
C ASN A 476 -5.84 31.74 -17.00
N MET A 477 -5.69 31.28 -15.75
CA MET A 477 -4.53 30.46 -15.39
C MET A 477 -4.63 29.13 -16.11
N SER A 478 -3.53 28.68 -16.72
CA SER A 478 -3.49 27.42 -17.45
C SER A 478 -2.35 26.55 -16.94
N ALA A 479 -2.63 25.26 -16.83
CA ALA A 479 -1.64 24.22 -16.56
C ALA A 479 -1.88 23.06 -17.52
N ALA A 480 -0.90 22.16 -17.64
CA ALA A 480 -1.03 20.99 -18.49
C ALA A 480 -0.61 19.74 -17.75
N ILE A 481 -1.48 18.74 -17.77
CA ILE A 481 -1.26 17.44 -17.15
C ILE A 481 -1.08 16.37 -18.23
N GLN A 482 -0.18 15.42 -18.01
CA GLN A 482 -0.01 14.29 -18.93
C GLN A 482 -1.20 13.32 -18.78
N ALA A 483 -1.57 12.69 -19.88
CA ALA A 483 -2.68 11.75 -19.97
C ALA A 483 -2.31 10.57 -20.87
N ASP A 484 -2.90 9.42 -20.59
CA ASP A 484 -2.85 8.22 -21.40
C ASP A 484 -4.29 7.68 -21.56
N GLY A 485 -4.72 7.57 -22.81
CA GLY A 485 -6.07 7.11 -23.19
C GLY A 485 -6.07 5.75 -23.89
N THR A 486 -4.96 5.02 -23.90
CA THR A 486 -4.81 3.76 -24.64
C THR A 486 -5.84 2.70 -24.22
N GLN A 487 -6.07 2.53 -22.91
CA GLN A 487 -7.10 1.61 -22.39
C GLN A 487 -8.53 2.02 -22.76
N ALA A 488 -8.75 3.32 -23.01
CA ALA A 488 -10.01 3.87 -23.48
C ALA A 488 -10.16 3.80 -25.01
N GLY A 489 -9.12 3.37 -25.75
CA GLY A 489 -9.09 3.43 -27.21
C GLY A 489 -9.11 4.86 -27.75
N PHE A 490 -8.64 5.84 -26.97
CA PHE A 490 -8.70 7.26 -27.31
C PHE A 490 -7.48 7.68 -28.17
N ASP A 491 -7.75 8.21 -29.36
CA ASP A 491 -6.72 8.79 -30.23
C ASP A 491 -6.58 10.30 -29.93
N ALA A 492 -5.52 10.65 -29.21
CA ALA A 492 -5.24 12.04 -28.85
C ALA A 492 -4.82 12.91 -30.03
N TYR A 493 -4.19 12.35 -31.07
CA TYR A 493 -3.70 13.13 -32.21
C TYR A 493 -4.86 13.59 -33.09
N VAL A 494 -5.81 12.69 -33.37
CA VAL A 494 -7.05 13.04 -34.09
C VAL A 494 -7.86 14.09 -33.33
N ASN A 495 -7.81 14.06 -32.00
CA ASN A 495 -8.54 14.98 -31.13
C ASN A 495 -7.71 16.19 -30.66
N LYS A 496 -6.58 16.51 -31.29
CA LYS A 496 -5.76 17.66 -30.87
C LYS A 496 -6.55 18.98 -30.97
N GLY A 497 -6.43 19.82 -29.94
CA GLY A 497 -7.18 21.07 -29.83
C GLY A 497 -8.69 20.92 -29.53
N VAL A 498 -9.21 19.69 -29.45
CA VAL A 498 -10.61 19.43 -29.09
C VAL A 498 -10.80 19.66 -27.59
N LYS A 499 -11.87 20.39 -27.24
CA LYS A 499 -12.31 20.54 -25.85
C LYS A 499 -12.96 19.26 -25.38
N LEU A 500 -12.57 18.81 -24.20
CA LEU A 500 -13.11 17.63 -23.55
C LEU A 500 -14.15 18.08 -22.53
N ARG A 501 -15.25 17.34 -22.41
CA ARG A 501 -16.12 17.50 -21.25
C ARG A 501 -15.41 17.00 -20.01
N SER A 502 -14.81 15.82 -20.08
CA SER A 502 -14.08 15.20 -18.98
C SER A 502 -13.00 14.26 -19.49
N PHE A 503 -11.89 14.19 -18.77
CA PHE A 503 -10.92 13.10 -18.83
C PHE A 503 -10.62 12.65 -17.39
N ALA A 504 -10.98 11.42 -17.05
CA ALA A 504 -10.78 10.83 -15.74
C ALA A 504 -9.79 9.65 -15.82
N GLY A 505 -9.29 9.22 -14.66
CA GLY A 505 -8.39 8.08 -14.60
C GLY A 505 -7.68 7.95 -13.27
N VAL A 506 -6.79 6.97 -13.19
CA VAL A 506 -5.86 6.87 -12.05
C VAL A 506 -4.66 7.76 -12.30
N LEU A 507 -4.28 8.58 -11.32
CA LEU A 507 -3.08 9.39 -11.38
C LEU A 507 -1.86 8.53 -11.09
N THR A 508 -1.03 8.24 -12.09
CA THR A 508 0.22 7.49 -11.91
C THR A 508 1.42 8.43 -11.91
N TYR A 509 2.48 8.00 -11.24
CA TYR A 509 3.78 8.67 -11.29
C TYR A 509 4.77 7.67 -11.89
N PHE A 510 4.89 7.64 -13.22
CA PHE A 510 5.67 6.61 -13.91
C PHE A 510 6.47 7.11 -15.14
N SER A 511 7.73 6.64 -15.17
CA SER A 511 8.72 6.51 -16.25
C SER A 511 9.24 7.75 -16.99
N GLY A 512 10.55 7.97 -16.88
CA GLY A 512 11.39 8.63 -17.89
C GLY A 512 11.47 10.15 -17.89
N GLY A 513 10.86 10.82 -16.90
CA GLY A 513 10.95 12.29 -16.79
C GLY A 513 10.35 12.91 -15.52
N SER A 514 9.99 12.10 -14.51
CA SER A 514 9.36 12.59 -13.26
C SER A 514 8.03 13.34 -13.50
N GLN A 515 7.06 12.71 -14.16
CA GLN A 515 5.79 13.35 -14.52
C GLN A 515 4.57 12.52 -14.07
N TYR A 516 3.53 13.23 -13.63
CA TYR A 516 2.25 12.65 -13.27
C TYR A 516 1.38 12.48 -14.51
N THR A 517 0.80 11.29 -14.67
CA THR A 517 -0.03 10.91 -15.82
C THR A 517 -1.42 10.49 -15.34
N VAL A 518 -2.46 11.04 -15.95
CA VAL A 518 -3.83 10.54 -15.77
C VAL A 518 -4.05 9.40 -16.75
N GLU A 519 -4.17 8.18 -16.25
CA GLU A 519 -4.41 6.99 -17.06
C GLU A 519 -5.89 6.63 -17.04
N ALA A 520 -6.57 6.79 -18.17
CA ALA A 520 -7.97 6.40 -18.32
C ALA A 520 -8.11 4.88 -18.09
N ARG A 521 -9.16 4.47 -17.38
CA ARG A 521 -9.41 3.06 -17.05
C ARG A 521 -10.20 2.35 -18.14
N CYS A 522 -11.09 3.09 -18.80
CA CYS A 522 -11.93 2.63 -19.92
C CYS A 522 -12.44 3.83 -20.72
N ASP A 523 -13.21 3.55 -21.78
CA ASP A 523 -13.85 4.55 -22.64
C ASP A 523 -14.78 5.52 -21.88
N ALA A 524 -15.48 5.06 -20.84
CA ALA A 524 -16.35 5.90 -20.01
C ALA A 524 -15.62 7.03 -19.25
N ASP A 525 -14.30 6.91 -19.05
CA ASP A 525 -13.50 7.95 -18.40
C ASP A 525 -13.21 9.14 -19.36
N VAL A 526 -13.43 8.99 -20.67
CA VAL A 526 -13.16 10.02 -21.69
C VAL A 526 -14.47 10.50 -22.32
N VAL A 527 -14.82 11.77 -22.08
CA VAL A 527 -16.07 12.37 -22.57
C VAL A 527 -15.78 13.58 -23.44
N LEU A 528 -16.13 13.48 -24.72
CA LEU A 528 -15.95 14.56 -25.71
C LEU A 528 -17.16 15.50 -25.79
N ASP A 529 -18.37 14.96 -25.68
CA ASP A 529 -19.59 15.76 -25.78
C ASP A 529 -19.74 16.67 -24.56
N LEU A 530 -19.61 17.98 -24.79
CA LEU A 530 -19.72 19.01 -23.77
C LEU A 530 -21.12 19.07 -23.14
N ALA A 531 -22.17 18.65 -23.84
CA ALA A 531 -23.54 18.65 -23.32
C ALA A 531 -23.82 17.45 -22.39
N SER A 532 -23.05 16.37 -22.52
CA SER A 532 -23.21 15.18 -21.71
C SER A 532 -22.57 15.36 -20.33
N GLY A 533 -23.20 14.85 -19.28
CA GLY A 533 -22.57 14.74 -17.97
C GLY A 533 -21.60 13.55 -17.96
N PRO A 534 -20.39 13.66 -17.39
CA PRO A 534 -19.57 12.47 -17.19
C PRO A 534 -20.27 11.48 -16.27
N LEU A 535 -20.02 10.18 -16.49
CA LEU A 535 -20.48 9.17 -15.56
C LEU A 535 -19.78 9.35 -14.19
N PRO A 536 -20.54 9.19 -13.09
CA PRO A 536 -19.99 9.01 -11.76
C PRO A 536 -18.94 7.90 -11.71
N THR A 537 -17.93 8.06 -10.87
CA THR A 537 -16.76 7.17 -10.85
C THR A 537 -17.09 5.76 -10.33
N ASP A 538 -18.16 5.65 -9.55
CA ASP A 538 -18.74 4.41 -9.03
C ASP A 538 -19.61 3.66 -10.06
N HIS A 539 -19.86 4.28 -11.23
CA HIS A 539 -20.51 3.66 -12.37
C HIS A 539 -19.53 3.49 -13.53
N ALA A 540 -18.63 4.45 -13.77
CA ALA A 540 -17.64 4.38 -14.84
C ALA A 540 -16.62 3.26 -14.60
N CYS A 541 -16.41 2.44 -15.63
CA CYS A 541 -15.43 1.35 -15.63
C CYS A 541 -15.67 0.29 -14.54
N THR A 542 -16.94 0.02 -14.22
CA THR A 542 -17.35 -1.02 -13.27
C THR A 542 -17.92 -2.24 -14.02
N PRO A 543 -17.86 -3.46 -13.44
CA PRO A 543 -18.44 -4.63 -14.09
C PRO A 543 -19.93 -4.42 -14.42
N GLY A 544 -20.29 -4.51 -15.70
CA GLY A 544 -21.66 -4.31 -16.17
C GLY A 544 -22.05 -2.86 -16.50
N SER A 545 -21.14 -1.88 -16.38
CA SER A 545 -21.38 -0.48 -16.74
C SER A 545 -21.33 -0.18 -18.24
N ASP A 546 -21.13 -1.20 -19.08
CA ASP A 546 -21.09 -1.04 -20.52
C ASP A 546 -22.40 -1.60 -21.13
N PRO A 547 -23.43 -0.76 -21.32
CA PRO A 547 -24.63 -1.17 -22.04
C PRO A 547 -24.34 -1.54 -23.51
N ALA A 548 -23.21 -1.07 -24.08
CA ALA A 548 -22.82 -1.37 -25.46
C ALA A 548 -22.09 -2.73 -25.61
N LYS A 549 -21.42 -3.23 -24.57
CA LYS A 549 -20.78 -4.57 -24.57
C LYS A 549 -21.59 -5.68 -23.90
N THR A 550 -22.67 -5.36 -23.18
CA THR A 550 -23.49 -6.39 -22.51
C THR A 550 -24.60 -6.95 -23.40
N GLY A 551 -24.98 -6.29 -24.50
CA GLY A 551 -25.99 -6.79 -25.46
C GLY A 551 -27.38 -7.05 -24.87
N CYS A 552 -27.59 -6.80 -23.57
CA CYS A 552 -28.84 -7.05 -22.88
C CYS A 552 -29.61 -5.73 -22.78
N THR A 553 -30.78 -5.70 -23.41
CA THR A 553 -31.73 -4.57 -23.34
C THR A 553 -32.30 -4.39 -21.92
N GLU A 554 -32.91 -3.23 -21.66
CA GLU A 554 -33.57 -2.94 -20.38
C GLU A 554 -34.48 -4.09 -19.91
N GLY A 555 -34.33 -4.47 -18.64
CA GLY A 555 -35.10 -5.57 -18.02
C GLY A 555 -34.41 -6.94 -18.02
N TYR A 556 -33.16 -7.04 -18.50
CA TYR A 556 -32.35 -8.26 -18.45
C TYR A 556 -31.07 -8.05 -17.61
N GLU A 557 -30.48 -9.13 -17.11
CA GLU A 557 -29.21 -9.18 -16.37
C GLU A 557 -28.24 -10.17 -17.05
N CYS A 558 -26.94 -9.88 -17.04
CA CYS A 558 -25.93 -10.81 -17.54
C CYS A 558 -25.63 -11.89 -16.50
N VAL A 559 -25.68 -13.15 -16.92
CA VAL A 559 -25.31 -14.31 -16.09
C VAL A 559 -24.16 -15.04 -16.76
N PRO A 560 -23.02 -15.27 -16.05
CA PRO A 560 -21.91 -16.05 -16.60
C PRO A 560 -22.29 -17.52 -16.71
N LEU A 561 -22.06 -18.12 -17.88
CA LEU A 561 -22.24 -19.56 -18.09
C LEU A 561 -20.93 -20.31 -17.79
N ARG A 562 -21.06 -21.59 -17.39
CA ARG A 562 -19.91 -22.48 -17.15
C ARG A 562 -19.05 -22.75 -18.41
N SER A 563 -19.50 -22.32 -19.60
CA SER A 563 -18.73 -22.42 -20.85
C SER A 563 -17.77 -21.24 -21.09
N GLY A 564 -17.82 -20.18 -20.26
CA GLY A 564 -17.06 -18.95 -20.49
C GLY A 564 -17.79 -17.89 -21.31
N ASP A 565 -19.02 -18.16 -21.76
CA ASP A 565 -19.89 -17.19 -22.42
C ASP A 565 -20.86 -16.50 -21.44
N ASN A 566 -21.36 -15.32 -21.81
CA ASN A 566 -22.39 -14.58 -21.05
C ASN A 566 -23.78 -14.74 -21.71
N ALA A 567 -24.83 -14.88 -20.89
CA ALA A 567 -26.22 -14.91 -21.37
C ALA A 567 -27.10 -13.85 -20.70
N CYS A 568 -28.09 -13.32 -21.43
CA CYS A 568 -29.09 -12.40 -20.89
C CYS A 568 -30.24 -13.17 -20.20
N ARG A 569 -30.47 -12.91 -18.91
CA ARG A 569 -31.62 -13.45 -18.16
C ARG A 569 -32.62 -12.34 -17.85
N LYS A 570 -33.92 -12.58 -18.04
CA LYS A 570 -34.98 -11.61 -17.74
C LYS A 570 -35.07 -11.39 -16.23
N ARG A 571 -35.08 -10.14 -15.76
CA ARG A 571 -35.33 -9.80 -14.36
C ARG A 571 -36.76 -10.22 -14.01
N VAL A 572 -36.91 -11.27 -13.22
CA VAL A 572 -38.21 -11.67 -12.67
C VAL A 572 -38.28 -11.13 -11.24
N PRO A 573 -39.29 -10.29 -10.90
CA PRO A 573 -39.54 -9.93 -9.51
C PRO A 573 -39.79 -11.22 -8.71
N ARG A 574 -39.07 -11.43 -7.60
CA ARG A 574 -39.33 -12.59 -6.73
C ARG A 574 -40.78 -12.54 -6.24
N PRO A 575 -41.60 -13.59 -6.41
CA PRO A 575 -42.83 -13.69 -5.67
C PRO A 575 -42.50 -13.94 -4.17
N PRO A 576 -43.35 -13.49 -3.24
CA PRO A 576 -43.19 -13.80 -1.82
C PRO A 576 -43.21 -15.32 -1.61
N TYR A 577 -42.28 -15.80 -0.80
CA TYR A 577 -42.15 -17.21 -0.40
C TYR A 577 -43.46 -17.73 0.21
N PRO A 578 -43.96 -18.91 -0.18
CA PRO A 578 -44.86 -19.69 0.64
C PRO A 578 -44.09 -20.78 1.40
N ASP A 579 -44.44 -20.93 2.67
CA ASP A 579 -44.01 -22.01 3.56
C ASP A 579 -44.53 -23.39 3.08
N ASN A 580 -43.68 -24.41 3.27
CA ASN A 580 -43.95 -25.86 3.41
C ASN A 580 -43.99 -26.82 2.18
N LEU A 581 -43.11 -27.86 2.29
CA LEU A 581 -43.13 -29.27 1.77
C LEU A 581 -42.94 -29.47 0.24
N GLU A 582 -42.15 -30.38 -0.37
CA GLU A 582 -41.38 -31.64 -0.11
C GLU A 582 -40.35 -31.84 -1.29
N PRO A 583 -39.38 -32.80 -1.30
CA PRO A 583 -38.39 -32.98 -2.39
C PRO A 583 -38.76 -34.08 -3.43
N PRO A 584 -37.90 -34.35 -4.46
CA PRO A 584 -37.95 -33.95 -5.89
C PRO A 584 -38.58 -35.00 -6.86
N PRO A 585 -38.53 -34.82 -8.21
CA PRO A 585 -37.84 -35.85 -9.01
C PRO A 585 -37.07 -35.39 -10.29
N GLN A 586 -35.94 -36.08 -10.48
CA GLN A 586 -35.38 -36.72 -11.70
C GLN A 586 -35.02 -35.93 -12.99
N ALA A 587 -33.70 -36.02 -13.27
CA ALA A 587 -33.00 -36.31 -14.53
C ALA A 587 -33.75 -36.33 -15.87
N CYS A 588 -33.08 -35.81 -16.91
CA CYS A 588 -33.25 -36.24 -18.29
C CYS A 588 -31.88 -36.58 -18.92
N VAL A 589 -31.88 -37.68 -19.67
CA VAL A 589 -30.76 -38.49 -20.18
C VAL A 589 -30.34 -38.04 -21.60
N PHE A 590 -29.08 -38.34 -21.96
CA PHE A 590 -28.40 -38.23 -23.26
C PHE A 590 -29.13 -38.86 -24.48
N PRO A 591 -28.63 -38.65 -25.72
CA PRO A 591 -27.75 -39.69 -26.26
C PRO A 591 -26.41 -39.16 -26.82
N ARG A 592 -25.40 -40.02 -26.68
CA ARG A 592 -24.07 -39.94 -27.30
C ARG A 592 -24.14 -40.09 -28.82
N THR A 593 -23.22 -39.44 -29.52
CA THR A 593 -22.54 -40.02 -30.69
C THR A 593 -21.03 -39.81 -30.54
N PHE A 594 -20.34 -40.92 -30.29
CA PHE A 594 -18.90 -41.10 -30.50
C PHE A 594 -18.64 -41.20 -32.01
N LEU A 595 -17.61 -40.53 -32.50
CA LEU A 595 -16.76 -41.06 -33.56
C LEU A 595 -15.30 -40.85 -33.15
N ASP A 596 -14.59 -41.97 -33.11
CA ASP A 596 -13.20 -42.17 -32.73
C ASP A 596 -12.19 -41.77 -33.81
N ASN A 597 -10.93 -41.68 -33.34
CA ASN A 597 -9.64 -41.90 -34.02
C ASN A 597 -9.07 -40.72 -34.84
N ASN A 598 -7.79 -40.33 -34.74
CA ASN A 598 -6.58 -41.07 -34.36
C ASN A 598 -5.44 -40.08 -34.00
N PRO A 599 -4.37 -40.49 -33.28
CA PRO A 599 -3.27 -39.65 -32.84
C PRO A 599 -2.07 -39.67 -33.80
N GLN A 600 -1.36 -38.55 -33.88
CA GLN A 600 0.10 -38.44 -33.98
C GLN A 600 0.56 -37.22 -33.19
#